data_AF-A0A7X7XFX1-F1
#
_entry.id   AF-A0A7X7XFX1-F1
#
_cell.length_a   1.000
_cell.length_b   1.000
_cell.length_c   1.000
_cell.angle_alpha   90.00
_cell.angle_beta   90.00
_cell.angle_gamma   90.00
#
_symmetry.space_group_name_H-M   'P 1'
#
loop_
_entity.id
_entity.type
_entity.pdbx_description
1 polymer ?
#
loop_
_entity_poly.entity_id
_entity_poly.type
_entity_poly.pdbx_seq_one_letter_code
_entity_poly.pdbx_strand_id
1 'polypeptide(L)'
;MELSDQLKQTLDALKEQFPKGLSVLMPALHAVQAEHNHIPPELEQPLAAYLGVPAEIVHEVSTFYFMFHTRPVGRHHIYICGNLSCWLRGAETLRDHLADRLGIQPGETTSDGRVTLSVVECLGMCDHAPVMLLDGEFHPDLTVEKVDRILAGLS
;
A
#
# COMPACT_ATOMS: atom_id res chain seq x y z
N MET A 1 15.03 6.76 14.74
CA MET A 1 14.28 7.83 14.05
C MET A 1 13.22 8.33 15.03
N GLU A 2 12.78 9.57 14.97
CA GLU A 2 11.79 10.12 15.90
C GLU A 2 10.47 10.38 15.17
N LEU A 3 9.34 10.33 15.88
CA LEU A 3 8.04 10.70 15.32
C LEU A 3 8.01 12.20 15.02
N SER A 4 7.63 12.57 13.80
CA SER A 4 7.46 13.96 13.41
C SER A 4 6.33 14.63 14.20
N ASP A 5 6.36 15.96 14.32
CA ASP A 5 5.31 16.69 15.04
C ASP A 5 3.95 16.56 14.33
N GLN A 6 3.96 16.46 13.00
CA GLN A 6 2.76 16.21 12.21
C GLN A 6 2.17 14.82 12.52
N LEU A 7 3.01 13.78 12.56
CA LEU A 7 2.58 12.43 12.90
C LEU A 7 2.00 12.38 14.31
N LYS A 8 2.66 13.01 15.30
CA LYS A 8 2.14 13.07 16.69
C LYS A 8 0.74 13.70 16.75
N GLN A 9 0.52 14.81 16.04
CA GLN A 9 -0.81 15.44 15.96
C GLN A 9 -1.87 14.48 15.37
N THR A 10 -1.52 13.76 14.31
CA THR A 10 -2.41 12.74 13.73
C THR A 10 -2.69 11.60 14.73
N LEU A 11 -1.67 11.11 15.43
CA LEU A 11 -1.81 10.06 16.42
C LEU A 11 -2.68 10.49 17.62
N ASP A 12 -2.59 11.74 18.06
CA ASP A 12 -3.44 12.27 19.13
C ASP A 12 -4.91 12.33 18.71
N ALA A 13 -5.20 12.83 17.50
CA ALA A 13 -6.55 12.84 16.96
C ALA A 13 -7.13 11.42 16.78
N LEU A 14 -6.29 10.43 16.48
CA LEU A 14 -6.70 9.02 16.42
C LEU A 14 -6.98 8.44 17.80
N LYS A 15 -6.15 8.76 18.82
CA LYS A 15 -6.37 8.30 20.20
C LYS A 15 -7.70 8.81 20.79
N GLU A 16 -8.17 9.99 20.39
CA GLU A 16 -9.50 10.48 20.80
C GLU A 16 -10.65 9.61 20.27
N GLN A 17 -10.48 9.02 19.07
CA GLN A 17 -11.48 8.14 18.45
C GLN A 17 -11.42 6.71 18.99
N PHE A 18 -10.23 6.27 19.44
CA PHE A 18 -9.97 4.90 19.89
C PHE A 18 -9.49 4.88 21.34
N PRO A 19 -10.37 4.60 22.33
CA PRO A 19 -10.03 4.70 23.75
C PRO A 19 -9.00 3.67 24.25
N LYS A 20 -8.53 2.74 23.41
CA LYS A 20 -7.53 1.72 23.76
C LYS A 20 -6.34 1.81 22.80
N GLY A 21 -5.12 1.78 23.34
CA GLY A 21 -3.86 1.87 22.59
C GLY A 21 -3.70 0.79 21.50
N LEU A 22 -4.21 -0.43 21.73
CA LEU A 22 -4.16 -1.49 20.73
C LEU A 22 -5.11 -1.23 19.55
N SER A 23 -6.25 -0.59 19.79
CA SER A 23 -7.25 -0.32 18.75
C SER A 23 -6.80 0.78 17.78
N VAL A 24 -5.91 1.68 18.22
CA VAL A 24 -5.34 2.74 17.38
C VAL A 24 -4.14 2.28 16.53
N LEU A 25 -3.58 1.09 16.81
CA LEU A 25 -2.35 0.62 16.16
C LEU A 25 -2.47 0.53 14.63
N MET A 26 -3.55 -0.06 14.10
CA MET A 26 -3.76 -0.17 12.66
C MET A 26 -3.85 1.22 11.97
N PRO A 27 -4.72 2.16 12.41
CA PRO A 27 -4.70 3.53 11.90
C PRO A 27 -3.35 4.25 12.05
N ALA A 28 -2.65 4.03 13.15
CA ALA A 28 -1.35 4.64 13.42
C ALA A 28 -0.28 4.15 12.44
N LEU A 29 -0.25 2.84 12.12
CA LEU A 29 0.63 2.28 11.10
C LEU A 29 0.30 2.84 9.72
N HIS A 30 -0.98 3.03 9.37
CA HIS A 30 -1.34 3.72 8.13
C HIS A 30 -0.81 5.16 8.08
N ALA A 31 -0.85 5.90 9.20
CA ALA A 31 -0.30 7.25 9.28
C ALA A 31 1.23 7.28 9.11
N VAL A 32 1.95 6.35 9.76
CA VAL A 32 3.40 6.17 9.57
C VAL A 32 3.72 5.88 8.11
N GLN A 33 2.98 4.96 7.49
CA GLN A 33 3.18 4.58 6.10
C GLN A 33 2.89 5.72 5.13
N ALA A 34 1.86 6.54 5.40
CA ALA A 34 1.56 7.70 4.58
C ALA A 34 2.68 8.75 4.60
N GLU A 35 3.43 8.86 5.70
CA GLU A 35 4.57 9.78 5.81
C GLU A 35 5.85 9.22 5.18
N HIS A 36 6.09 7.92 5.29
CA HIS A 36 7.38 7.30 4.93
C HIS A 36 7.32 6.36 3.71
N ASN A 37 6.16 6.14 3.12
CA ASN A 37 5.88 5.13 2.08
C ASN A 37 6.22 3.67 2.49
N HIS A 38 6.46 3.43 3.78
CA HIS A 38 6.65 2.11 4.40
C HIS A 38 6.60 2.28 5.92
N ILE A 39 6.74 1.19 6.67
CA ILE A 39 6.94 1.20 8.11
C ILE A 39 8.44 1.02 8.38
N PRO A 40 9.18 2.10 8.70
CA PRO A 40 10.59 2.01 9.04
C PRO A 40 10.76 1.23 10.37
N PRO A 41 11.63 0.21 10.44
CA PRO A 41 11.87 -0.53 11.69
C PRO A 41 12.26 0.38 12.85
N GLU A 42 12.95 1.50 12.57
CA GLU A 42 13.40 2.48 13.55
C GLU A 42 12.25 3.28 14.19
N LEU A 43 11.03 3.21 13.64
CA LEU A 43 9.83 3.83 14.19
C LEU A 43 8.94 2.88 15.00
N GLU A 44 9.19 1.57 14.98
CA GLU A 44 8.38 0.61 15.75
C GLU A 44 8.46 0.91 17.26
N GLN A 45 9.66 1.11 17.80
CA GLN A 45 9.85 1.45 19.22
C GLN A 45 9.27 2.82 19.61
N PRO A 46 9.57 3.93 18.90
CA PRO A 46 8.95 5.22 19.16
C PRO A 46 7.41 5.17 19.11
N LEU A 47 6.85 4.46 18.12
CA LEU A 47 5.40 4.31 17.99
C LEU A 47 4.81 3.52 19.15
N ALA A 48 5.43 2.39 19.51
CA ALA A 48 5.02 1.55 20.63
C ALA A 48 4.98 2.36 21.94
N ALA A 49 6.05 3.12 22.22
CA ALA A 49 6.13 4.00 23.38
C ALA A 49 5.05 5.09 23.35
N TYR A 50 4.79 5.69 22.18
CA TYR A 50 3.77 6.72 22.02
C TYR A 50 2.35 6.19 22.25
N LEU A 51 2.06 4.98 21.80
CA LEU A 51 0.73 4.37 21.91
C LEU A 51 0.51 3.59 23.22
N GLY A 52 1.58 3.35 23.99
CA GLY A 52 1.52 2.55 25.22
C GLY A 52 1.27 1.06 24.96
N VAL A 53 1.83 0.53 23.86
CA VAL A 53 1.75 -0.89 23.49
C VAL A 53 3.15 -1.51 23.44
N PRO A 54 3.30 -2.84 23.60
CA PRO A 54 4.58 -3.52 23.38
C PRO A 54 5.06 -3.36 21.94
N ALA A 55 6.37 -3.18 21.76
CA ALA A 55 6.97 -3.03 20.43
C ALA A 55 6.86 -4.31 19.59
N GLU A 56 6.84 -5.47 20.25
CA GLU A 56 6.65 -6.78 19.61
C GLU A 56 5.30 -6.85 18.91
N ILE A 57 4.25 -6.27 19.50
CA ILE A 57 2.92 -6.23 18.88
C ILE A 57 2.92 -5.31 17.66
N VAL A 58 3.66 -4.19 17.70
CA VAL A 58 3.81 -3.31 16.53
C VAL A 58 4.46 -4.09 15.38
N HIS A 59 5.52 -4.84 15.67
CA HIS A 59 6.22 -5.67 14.70
C HIS A 59 5.35 -6.82 14.15
N GLU A 60 4.63 -7.52 15.02
CA GLU A 60 3.70 -8.59 14.62
C GLU A 60 2.63 -8.06 13.67
N VAL A 61 2.03 -6.91 13.98
CA VAL A 61 0.98 -6.31 13.15
C VAL A 61 1.54 -5.77 11.84
N SER A 62 2.70 -5.09 11.85
CA SER A 62 3.34 -4.54 10.64
C SER A 62 3.78 -5.62 9.65
N THR A 63 4.10 -6.83 10.14
CA THR A 63 4.54 -7.96 9.31
C THR A 63 3.39 -8.92 8.92
N PHE A 64 2.31 -8.97 9.71
CA PHE A 64 1.19 -9.87 9.46
C PHE A 64 0.24 -9.37 8.37
N TYR A 65 -0.09 -8.08 8.37
CA TYR A 65 -1.03 -7.53 7.39
C TYR A 65 -0.30 -7.05 6.13
N PHE A 66 -0.63 -7.66 4.98
CA PHE A 66 0.00 -7.35 3.69
C PHE A 66 -0.09 -5.88 3.25
N MET A 67 -1.04 -5.11 3.81
CA MET A 67 -1.24 -3.69 3.50
C MET A 67 -0.16 -2.78 4.10
N PHE A 68 0.64 -3.31 5.04
CA PHE A 68 1.78 -2.60 5.60
C PHE A 68 3.07 -3.07 4.94
N HIS A 69 3.85 -2.09 4.50
CA HIS A 69 5.05 -2.31 3.73
C HIS A 69 6.22 -2.20 4.70
N THR A 70 6.92 -3.30 4.94
CA THR A 70 8.12 -3.31 5.80
C THR A 70 9.39 -2.95 5.04
N ARG A 71 9.26 -2.65 3.74
CA ARG A 71 10.32 -2.20 2.85
C ARG A 71 9.85 -0.97 2.08
N PRO A 72 10.76 -0.05 1.71
CA PRO A 72 10.40 1.10 0.90
C PRO A 72 9.66 0.69 -0.37
N VAL A 73 8.51 1.30 -0.62
CA VAL A 73 7.88 1.28 -1.93
C VAL A 73 8.05 2.61 -2.65
N GLY A 74 7.81 2.57 -3.96
CA GLY A 74 7.83 3.74 -4.81
C GLY A 74 6.75 4.74 -4.43
N ARG A 75 6.88 5.98 -4.94
CA ARG A 75 5.91 7.06 -4.74
C ARG A 75 4.47 6.66 -5.08
N HIS A 76 4.32 5.82 -6.09
CA HIS A 76 3.06 5.26 -6.55
C HIS A 76 3.06 3.74 -6.37
N HIS A 77 1.97 3.17 -5.88
CA HIS A 77 1.80 1.73 -5.74
C HIS A 77 0.62 1.23 -6.54
N ILE A 78 0.92 0.44 -7.58
CA ILE A 78 -0.04 -0.28 -8.39
C ILE A 78 -0.27 -1.67 -7.80
N TYR A 79 -1.51 -1.96 -7.44
CA TYR A 79 -1.98 -3.30 -7.14
C TYR A 79 -2.89 -3.80 -8.25
N ILE A 80 -2.48 -4.84 -8.97
CA ILE A 80 -3.30 -5.49 -9.99
C ILE A 80 -3.96 -6.75 -9.42
N CYS A 81 -5.28 -6.87 -9.57
CA CYS A 81 -6.01 -8.05 -9.11
C CYS A 81 -5.68 -9.27 -9.98
N GLY A 82 -5.15 -10.32 -9.38
CA GLY A 82 -4.84 -11.60 -10.02
C GLY A 82 -5.90 -12.69 -9.81
N ASN A 83 -6.97 -12.42 -9.08
CA ASN A 83 -7.96 -13.45 -8.71
C ASN A 83 -8.95 -13.75 -9.86
N LEU A 84 -9.73 -14.83 -9.71
CA LEU A 84 -10.48 -15.55 -10.75
C LEU A 84 -11.21 -14.67 -11.75
N SER A 85 -12.04 -13.71 -11.30
CA SER A 85 -12.83 -12.88 -12.22
C SER A 85 -11.95 -11.98 -13.10
N CYS A 86 -10.90 -11.40 -12.52
CA CYS A 86 -9.93 -10.58 -13.24
C CYS A 86 -9.06 -11.46 -14.15
N TRP A 87 -8.65 -12.63 -13.68
CA TRP A 87 -7.91 -13.61 -14.47
C TRP A 87 -8.70 -14.05 -15.72
N LEU A 88 -9.97 -14.46 -15.57
CA LEU A 88 -10.87 -14.81 -16.68
C LEU A 88 -11.09 -13.65 -17.67
N ARG A 89 -10.88 -12.41 -17.22
CA ARG A 89 -11.01 -11.20 -18.03
C ARG A 89 -9.68 -10.70 -18.61
N GLY A 90 -8.59 -11.46 -18.46
CA GLY A 90 -7.30 -11.14 -19.08
C GLY A 90 -6.38 -10.28 -18.22
N ALA A 91 -6.51 -10.32 -16.89
CA ALA A 91 -5.62 -9.59 -15.99
C ALA A 91 -4.13 -9.98 -16.14
N GLU A 92 -3.83 -11.21 -16.60
CA GLU A 92 -2.44 -11.61 -16.90
C GLU A 92 -1.84 -10.76 -18.02
N THR A 93 -2.57 -10.54 -19.10
CA THR A 93 -2.13 -9.67 -20.20
C THR A 93 -1.88 -8.24 -19.72
N LEU A 94 -2.75 -7.73 -18.83
CA LEU A 94 -2.58 -6.39 -18.26
C LEU A 94 -1.38 -6.31 -17.31
N ARG A 95 -1.17 -7.35 -16.49
CA ARG A 95 -0.01 -7.45 -15.59
C ARG A 95 1.29 -7.47 -16.39
N ASP A 96 1.37 -8.29 -17.43
CA ASP A 96 2.56 -8.44 -18.26
C ASP A 96 2.84 -7.14 -19.02
N HIS A 97 1.79 -6.49 -19.52
CA HIS A 97 1.89 -5.16 -20.13
C HIS A 97 2.38 -4.08 -19.14
N LEU A 98 1.87 -4.07 -17.90
CA LEU A 98 2.37 -3.19 -16.83
C LEU A 98 3.86 -3.42 -16.55
N ALA A 99 4.26 -4.68 -16.41
CA ALA A 99 5.64 -5.08 -16.17
C ALA A 99 6.57 -4.60 -17.29
N ASP A 100 6.18 -4.82 -18.55
CA ASP A 100 6.95 -4.41 -19.73
C ASP A 100 7.08 -2.87 -19.83
N ARG A 101 5.98 -2.14 -19.57
CA ARG A 101 5.97 -0.68 -19.63
C ARG A 101 6.80 -0.02 -18.53
N LEU A 102 6.85 -0.63 -17.36
CA LEU A 102 7.61 -0.15 -16.21
C LEU A 102 9.05 -0.69 -16.19
N GLY A 103 9.34 -1.75 -16.94
CA GLY A 103 10.65 -2.41 -16.95
C GLY A 103 10.97 -3.15 -15.66
N ILE A 104 9.96 -3.66 -14.95
CA ILE A 104 10.08 -4.34 -13.65
C ILE A 104 9.20 -5.58 -13.59
N GLN A 105 9.48 -6.50 -12.67
CA GLN A 105 8.60 -7.63 -12.38
C GLN A 105 7.59 -7.31 -11.25
N PRO A 106 6.48 -8.06 -11.16
CA PRO A 106 5.60 -7.98 -10.00
C PRO A 106 6.35 -8.21 -8.69
N GLY A 107 6.16 -7.31 -7.71
CA GLY A 107 6.86 -7.29 -6.43
C GLY A 107 8.07 -6.35 -6.40
N GLU A 108 8.41 -5.72 -7.52
CA GLU A 108 9.55 -4.80 -7.63
C GLU A 108 9.10 -3.33 -7.71
N THR A 109 10.09 -2.46 -7.53
CA THR A 109 9.96 -1.01 -7.68
C THR A 109 10.87 -0.54 -8.81
N THR A 110 10.42 0.43 -9.60
CA THR A 110 11.23 1.04 -10.67
C THR A 110 12.53 1.63 -10.11
N SER A 111 13.58 1.64 -10.92
CA SER A 111 14.92 2.09 -10.51
C SER A 111 14.98 3.57 -10.10
N ASP A 112 14.03 4.37 -10.58
CA ASP A 112 13.84 5.78 -10.19
C ASP A 112 13.01 5.95 -8.90
N GLY A 113 12.57 4.85 -8.27
CA GLY A 113 11.78 4.86 -7.04
C GLY A 113 10.36 5.39 -7.21
N ARG A 114 9.84 5.52 -8.44
CA ARG A 114 8.52 6.12 -8.67
C ARG A 114 7.37 5.15 -8.54
N VAL A 115 7.47 3.93 -9.07
CA VAL A 115 6.33 3.01 -9.18
C VAL A 115 6.68 1.64 -8.62
N THR A 116 5.82 1.10 -7.76
CA THR A 116 5.85 -0.31 -7.34
C THR A 116 4.68 -1.07 -7.95
N LEU A 117 4.95 -2.24 -8.50
CA LEU A 117 3.94 -3.12 -9.06
C LEU A 117 3.74 -4.32 -8.13
N SER A 118 2.52 -4.61 -7.74
CA SER A 118 2.19 -5.78 -6.93
C SER A 118 0.95 -6.50 -7.47
N VAL A 119 0.99 -7.83 -7.46
CA VAL A 119 -0.19 -8.65 -7.73
C VAL A 119 -0.86 -8.93 -6.40
N VAL A 120 -2.16 -8.70 -6.34
CA VAL A 120 -2.98 -8.93 -5.14
C VAL A 120 -4.11 -9.88 -5.44
N GLU A 121 -4.70 -10.37 -4.35
CA GLU A 121 -5.95 -11.12 -4.38
C GLU A 121 -7.15 -10.21 -4.73
N CYS A 122 -8.36 -10.73 -4.54
CA CYS A 122 -9.58 -10.06 -4.93
C CYS A 122 -9.70 -8.64 -4.32
N LEU A 123 -9.87 -7.64 -5.20
CA LEU A 123 -10.13 -6.24 -4.83
C LEU A 123 -11.62 -5.92 -4.64
N GLY A 124 -12.51 -6.92 -4.69
CA GLY A 124 -13.94 -6.76 -4.40
C GLY A 124 -14.78 -6.10 -5.49
N MET A 125 -14.21 -5.79 -6.66
CA MET A 125 -14.91 -5.16 -7.80
C MET A 125 -15.08 -6.12 -8.99
N CYS A 126 -15.54 -7.34 -8.72
CA CYS A 126 -15.59 -8.44 -9.69
C CYS A 126 -16.52 -8.16 -10.89
N ASP A 127 -17.56 -7.35 -10.69
CA ASP A 127 -18.51 -6.89 -11.71
C ASP A 127 -17.89 -5.93 -12.73
N HIS A 128 -16.75 -5.33 -12.39
CA HIS A 128 -15.99 -4.39 -13.21
C HIS A 128 -14.58 -4.91 -13.58
N ALA A 129 -14.39 -6.22 -13.55
CA ALA A 129 -13.10 -6.84 -13.84
C ALA A 129 -12.66 -6.63 -15.31
N PRO A 130 -11.35 -6.41 -15.58
CA PRO A 130 -10.22 -6.39 -14.64
C PRO A 130 -10.06 -5.06 -13.88
N VAL A 131 -9.57 -5.13 -12.63
CA VAL A 131 -9.43 -3.98 -11.71
C VAL A 131 -8.00 -3.86 -11.19
N MET A 132 -7.57 -2.60 -11.03
CA MET A 132 -6.33 -2.18 -10.38
C MET A 132 -6.66 -1.18 -9.27
N LEU A 133 -5.84 -1.16 -8.22
CA LEU A 133 -5.79 -0.08 -7.24
C LEU A 133 -4.49 0.70 -7.46
N LEU A 134 -4.57 2.02 -7.55
CA LEU A 134 -3.42 2.91 -7.64
C LEU A 134 -3.55 3.97 -6.53
N ASP A 135 -2.62 3.98 -5.59
CA ASP A 135 -2.59 4.95 -4.47
C ASP A 135 -3.91 5.05 -3.68
N GLY A 136 -4.64 3.93 -3.58
CA GLY A 136 -5.93 3.85 -2.89
C GLY A 136 -7.15 4.16 -3.77
N GLU A 137 -6.96 4.52 -5.04
CA GLU A 137 -8.04 4.73 -6.00
C GLU A 137 -8.26 3.52 -6.91
N PHE A 138 -9.52 3.11 -7.07
CA PHE A 138 -9.88 1.99 -7.92
C PHE A 138 -9.95 2.40 -9.39
N HIS A 139 -9.33 1.59 -10.25
CA HIS A 139 -9.39 1.68 -11.70
C HIS A 139 -10.07 0.42 -12.27
N PRO A 140 -11.40 0.44 -12.43
CA PRO A 140 -12.17 -0.67 -13.02
C PRO A 140 -12.04 -0.77 -14.54
N ASP A 141 -12.60 -1.82 -15.13
CA ASP A 141 -12.78 -2.00 -16.58
C ASP A 141 -11.50 -1.72 -17.37
N LEU A 142 -10.39 -2.31 -16.93
CA LEU A 142 -9.08 -2.04 -17.51
C LEU A 142 -8.95 -2.61 -18.91
N THR A 143 -8.33 -1.80 -19.77
CA THR A 143 -7.78 -2.21 -21.07
C THR A 143 -6.33 -1.76 -21.14
N VAL A 144 -5.58 -2.31 -22.10
CA VAL A 144 -4.19 -1.92 -22.35
C VAL A 144 -4.06 -0.41 -22.58
N GLU A 145 -4.99 0.19 -23.34
CA GLU A 145 -4.99 1.62 -23.64
C GLU A 145 -5.32 2.47 -22.40
N LYS A 146 -6.18 1.97 -21.53
CA LYS A 146 -6.51 2.64 -20.25
C LYS A 146 -5.31 2.60 -19.32
N VAL A 147 -4.63 1.46 -19.22
CA VAL A 147 -3.37 1.33 -18.46
C VAL A 147 -2.32 2.31 -18.97
N ASP A 148 -2.10 2.38 -20.28
CA ASP A 148 -1.13 3.31 -20.87
C ASP A 148 -1.42 4.77 -20.55
N ARG A 149 -2.70 5.14 -20.57
CA ARG A 149 -3.14 6.50 -20.20
C ARG A 149 -2.88 6.80 -18.74
N ILE A 150 -3.15 5.83 -17.86
CA ILE A 150 -2.88 5.97 -16.41
C ILE A 150 -1.38 6.13 -16.18
N LEU A 151 -0.56 5.26 -16.77
CA LEU A 151 0.90 5.33 -16.64
C LEU A 151 1.47 6.64 -17.17
N ALA A 152 0.94 7.19 -18.27
CA ALA A 152 1.37 8.48 -18.79
C ALA A 152 1.03 9.67 -17.86
N GLY A 153 0.04 9.51 -16.98
CA GLY A 153 -0.33 10.49 -15.97
C GLY A 153 0.49 10.41 -14.67
N LEU A 154 1.30 9.36 -14.49
CA LEU A 154 2.19 9.22 -13.35
C LEU A 154 3.44 10.07 -13.56
N SER A 155 3.51 11.22 -12.88
CA SER A 155 4.64 12.16 -12.89
C SER A 155 5.65 11.88 -11.78
#